data_AF-A0A542QPP3-F1
#
_entry.id   AF-A0A542QPP3-F1
#
_cell.length_a   1.000
_cell.length_b   1.000
_cell.length_c   1.000
_cell.angle_alpha   90.00
_cell.angle_beta   90.00
_cell.angle_gamma   90.00
#
_symmetry.space_group_name_H-M   'P 1'
#
loop_
_entity.id
_entity.type
_entity.pdbx_description
1 polymer ?
#
loop_
_entity_poly.entity_id
_entity_poly.type
_entity_poly.pdbx_seq_one_letter_code
_entity_poly.pdbx_strand_id
1 'polypeptide(L)'
;MIRPDAQLRAGHVPADLIPPGTDPRSVVIVHTTPRSWTGPVLLVLVAMVGLCGLVYITTVAVLSLVQVAATTAAAIKAAVPTLVGGGGLVTLAIKTPKSDRKSTKR
;
A
#
# COMPACT_ATOMS: atom_id res chain seq x y z
N MET A 1 -29.84 -35.02 14.26
CA MET A 1 -31.02 -34.17 14.03
C MET A 1 -30.74 -33.30 12.82
N ILE A 2 -31.58 -33.38 11.78
CA ILE A 2 -31.47 -32.49 10.61
C ILE A 2 -31.85 -31.08 11.08
N ARG A 3 -31.04 -30.08 10.71
CA ARG A 3 -31.31 -28.70 11.12
C ARG A 3 -32.61 -28.18 10.45
N PRO A 4 -33.39 -27.29 11.10
CA PRO A 4 -34.68 -26.83 10.58
C PRO A 4 -34.61 -26.21 9.17
N ASP A 5 -33.50 -25.53 8.87
CA ASP A 5 -33.21 -24.96 7.55
C ASP A 5 -33.03 -26.03 6.46
N ALA A 6 -32.43 -27.17 6.81
CA ALA A 6 -32.26 -28.30 5.89
C ALA A 6 -33.60 -29.01 5.62
N GLN A 7 -34.54 -29.00 6.56
CA GLN A 7 -35.89 -29.53 6.34
C GLN A 7 -36.72 -28.62 5.41
N LEU A 8 -36.61 -27.31 5.58
CA LEU A 8 -37.25 -26.33 4.69
C LEU A 8 -36.70 -26.41 3.25
N ARG A 9 -35.37 -26.58 3.10
CA ARG A 9 -34.74 -26.81 1.78
C ARG A 9 -35.15 -28.12 1.12
N ALA A 10 -35.56 -29.12 1.91
CA ALA A 10 -36.08 -30.40 1.42
C ALA A 10 -37.58 -30.35 1.06
N GLY A 11 -38.20 -29.16 1.10
CA GLY A 11 -39.62 -28.98 0.80
C GLY A 11 -40.56 -29.46 1.90
N HIS A 12 -40.05 -29.71 3.10
CA HIS A 12 -40.88 -30.05 4.25
C HIS A 12 -41.53 -28.78 4.81
N VAL A 13 -42.86 -28.79 4.90
CA VAL A 13 -43.65 -27.71 5.51
C VAL A 13 -43.89 -28.07 6.98
N PRO A 14 -43.35 -27.30 7.94
CA PRO A 14 -43.59 -27.52 9.36
C PRO A 14 -45.08 -27.40 9.70
N ALA A 15 -45.59 -28.30 10.55
CA ALA A 15 -46.99 -28.30 10.95
C ALA A 15 -47.43 -26.99 11.66
N ASP A 16 -46.51 -26.34 12.38
CA ASP A 16 -46.77 -25.06 13.07
C ASP A 16 -47.04 -23.88 12.11
N LEU A 17 -46.63 -24.00 10.85
CA LEU A 17 -46.84 -22.95 9.83
C LEU A 17 -48.11 -23.17 9.01
N ILE A 18 -48.87 -24.25 9.26
CA ILE A 18 -50.10 -24.58 8.55
C ILE A 18 -51.29 -24.02 9.34
N PRO A 19 -52.06 -23.08 8.77
CA PRO A 19 -53.27 -22.58 9.44
C PRO A 19 -54.28 -23.72 9.68
N PRO A 20 -54.98 -23.74 10.82
CA PRO A 20 -55.96 -24.78 11.11
C PRO A 20 -57.06 -24.81 10.06
N GLY A 21 -57.42 -26.01 9.58
CA GLY A 21 -58.44 -26.21 8.55
C GLY A 21 -57.97 -26.00 7.11
N THR A 22 -56.68 -25.75 6.87
CA THR A 22 -56.09 -25.61 5.52
C THR A 22 -55.42 -26.91 5.08
N ASP A 23 -55.60 -27.32 3.82
CA ASP A 23 -54.90 -28.48 3.26
C ASP A 23 -53.39 -28.18 3.19
N PRO A 24 -52.52 -28.99 3.82
CA PRO A 24 -51.06 -28.84 3.76
C PRO A 24 -50.50 -28.75 2.34
N ARG A 25 -51.18 -29.35 1.36
CA ARG A 25 -50.76 -29.34 -0.06
C ARG A 25 -50.98 -27.99 -0.74
N SER A 26 -51.78 -27.11 -0.13
CA SER A 26 -52.12 -25.79 -0.67
C SER A 26 -51.32 -24.64 -0.06
N VAL A 27 -50.46 -24.93 0.93
CA VAL A 27 -49.68 -23.91 1.65
C VAL A 27 -48.34 -23.66 0.95
N VAL A 28 -48.11 -22.41 0.55
CA VAL A 28 -46.85 -21.96 -0.05
C VAL A 28 -46.11 -21.05 0.93
N ILE A 29 -44.90 -21.45 1.34
CA ILE A 29 -44.02 -20.63 2.18
C ILE A 29 -43.16 -19.75 1.26
N VAL A 30 -43.36 -18.44 1.32
CA VAL A 30 -42.51 -17.48 0.61
C VAL A 30 -41.36 -17.07 1.51
N HIS A 31 -40.15 -17.55 1.20
CA HIS A 31 -38.95 -17.08 1.87
C HIS A 31 -38.51 -15.74 1.26
N THR A 32 -38.68 -14.66 2.01
CA THR A 32 -38.02 -13.39 1.67
C THR A 32 -36.57 -13.49 2.14
N THR A 33 -35.61 -13.35 1.23
CA THR A 33 -34.22 -13.21 1.65
C THR A 33 -34.08 -11.81 2.24
N PRO A 34 -33.66 -11.66 3.51
CA PRO A 34 -33.44 -10.33 4.07
C PRO A 34 -32.40 -9.60 3.21
N ARG A 35 -32.71 -8.35 2.80
CA ARG A 35 -31.76 -7.54 2.04
C ARG A 35 -30.48 -7.38 2.87
N SER A 36 -29.43 -8.09 2.47
CA SER A 36 -28.13 -8.03 3.13
C SER A 36 -27.29 -6.96 2.46
N TRP A 37 -27.22 -5.79 3.09
CA TRP A 37 -26.35 -4.69 2.67
C TRP A 37 -24.92 -4.86 3.20
N THR A 38 -24.70 -5.71 4.20
CA THR A 38 -23.40 -5.87 4.84
C THR A 38 -22.42 -6.71 4.01
N GLY A 39 -22.86 -7.76 3.31
CA GLY A 39 -21.94 -8.61 2.56
C GLY A 39 -21.37 -7.94 1.29
N PRO A 40 -22.21 -7.68 0.27
CA PRO A 40 -21.73 -7.21 -1.02
C PRO A 40 -21.20 -5.77 -0.99
N VAL A 41 -21.86 -4.87 -0.26
CA VAL A 41 -21.48 -3.45 -0.25
C VAL A 41 -20.18 -3.24 0.48
N LEU A 42 -19.97 -3.86 1.65
CA LEU A 42 -18.69 -3.75 2.36
C LEU A 42 -17.54 -4.30 1.54
N LEU A 43 -17.76 -5.40 0.81
CA LEU A 43 -16.72 -5.98 -0.05
C LEU A 43 -16.30 -5.00 -1.14
N VAL A 44 -17.26 -4.37 -1.82
CA VAL A 44 -16.96 -3.35 -2.85
C VAL A 44 -16.24 -2.15 -2.24
N LEU A 45 -16.68 -1.70 -1.07
CA LEU A 45 -16.11 -0.53 -0.41
C LEU A 45 -14.66 -0.79 0.04
N VAL A 46 -14.41 -1.94 0.65
CA VAL A 46 -13.05 -2.36 1.06
C VAL A 46 -12.16 -2.55 -0.16
N ALA A 47 -12.65 -3.17 -1.22
CA ALA A 47 -11.89 -3.35 -2.46
C ALA A 47 -11.49 -2.00 -3.07
N MET A 48 -12.41 -1.03 -3.14
CA MET A 48 -12.11 0.29 -3.68
C MET A 48 -11.12 1.07 -2.83
N VAL A 49 -11.30 1.07 -1.51
CA VAL A 49 -10.35 1.74 -0.61
C VAL A 49 -8.96 1.11 -0.70
N GLY A 50 -8.88 -0.23 -0.74
CA GLY A 50 -7.62 -0.94 -0.89
C GLY A 50 -6.90 -0.62 -2.20
N LEU A 51 -7.66 -0.55 -3.30
CA LEU A 51 -7.10 -0.28 -4.63
C LEU A 51 -6.60 1.17 -4.76
N CYS A 52 -7.38 2.14 -4.26
CA CYS A 52 -6.93 3.54 -4.16
C CYS A 52 -5.70 3.69 -3.27
N GLY A 53 -5.67 2.99 -2.12
CA GLY A 53 -4.51 2.98 -1.23
C GLY A 53 -3.26 2.42 -1.89
N LEU A 54 -3.39 1.31 -2.62
CA LEU A 54 -2.29 0.70 -3.36
C LEU A 54 -1.71 1.66 -4.41
N VAL A 55 -2.57 2.28 -5.21
CA VAL A 55 -2.15 3.26 -6.24
C VAL A 55 -1.46 4.46 -5.58
N TYR A 56 -1.99 4.97 -4.48
CA TYR A 56 -1.37 6.07 -3.74
C TYR A 56 0.03 5.69 -3.21
N ILE A 57 0.16 4.54 -2.54
CA ILE A 57 1.44 4.10 -1.97
C ILE A 57 2.47 3.89 -3.07
N THR A 58 2.09 3.22 -4.15
CA THR A 58 3.00 2.93 -5.27
C THR A 58 3.46 4.21 -5.98
N THR A 59 2.54 5.15 -6.24
CA THR A 59 2.89 6.44 -6.86
C THR A 59 3.81 7.27 -5.99
N VAL A 60 3.51 7.41 -4.69
CA VAL A 60 4.36 8.14 -3.73
C VAL A 60 5.73 7.50 -3.61
N ALA A 61 5.82 6.17 -3.53
CA ALA A 61 7.09 5.46 -3.48
C ALA A 61 7.94 5.75 -4.73
N VAL A 62 7.37 5.68 -5.93
CA VAL A 62 8.08 5.99 -7.17
C VAL A 62 8.52 7.45 -7.23
N LEU A 63 7.63 8.39 -6.89
CA LEU A 63 7.93 9.82 -6.87
C LEU A 63 9.07 10.15 -5.89
N SER A 64 9.06 9.54 -4.71
CA SER A 64 10.13 9.75 -3.72
C SER A 64 11.49 9.25 -4.22
N LEU A 65 11.54 8.09 -4.89
CA LEU A 65 12.76 7.57 -5.51
C LEU A 65 13.28 8.51 -6.61
N VAL A 66 12.38 9.01 -7.46
CA VAL A 66 12.74 9.97 -8.51
C VAL A 66 13.24 11.28 -7.90
N GLN A 67 12.66 11.75 -6.80
CA GLN A 67 13.10 12.96 -6.12
C GLN A 67 14.51 12.81 -5.51
N VAL A 68 14.83 11.65 -4.93
CA VAL A 68 16.18 11.35 -4.44
C VAL A 68 17.17 11.31 -5.61
N ALA A 69 16.81 10.69 -6.73
CA ALA A 69 17.65 10.68 -7.92
C ALA A 69 17.86 12.10 -8.51
N ALA A 70 16.81 12.92 -8.54
CA ALA A 70 16.89 14.30 -9.04
C ALA A 70 17.76 15.19 -8.14
N THR A 71 17.61 15.09 -6.82
CA THR A 71 18.39 15.88 -5.86
C THR A 71 19.87 15.49 -5.85
N THR A 72 20.17 14.19 -5.94
CA THR A 72 21.56 13.71 -6.07
C THR A 72 22.20 14.14 -7.39
N ALA A 73 21.50 14.05 -8.52
CA ALA A 73 21.98 14.54 -9.80
C ALA A 73 22.21 16.06 -9.80
N ALA A 74 21.30 16.83 -9.20
CA ALA A 74 21.45 18.28 -9.04
C ALA A 74 22.65 18.63 -8.15
N ALA A 75 22.87 17.91 -7.06
CA ALA A 75 24.01 18.10 -6.17
C ALA A 75 25.35 17.83 -6.89
N ILE A 76 25.43 16.74 -7.67
CA ILE A 76 26.63 16.43 -8.48
C ILE A 76 26.85 17.53 -9.52
N LYS A 77 25.79 17.94 -10.25
CA LYS A 77 25.89 19.01 -11.25
C LYS A 77 26.33 20.35 -10.64
N ALA A 78 25.96 20.65 -9.38
CA ALA A 78 26.43 21.84 -8.68
C ALA A 78 27.89 21.71 -8.20
N ALA A 79 28.35 20.50 -7.89
CA ALA A 79 29.73 20.22 -7.47
C ALA A 79 30.73 20.13 -8.64
N VAL A 80 30.29 19.76 -9.84
CA VAL A 80 31.15 19.67 -11.04
C VAL A 80 31.75 21.02 -11.46
N PRO A 81 31.02 22.15 -11.54
CA PRO A 81 31.61 23.44 -11.88
C PRO A 81 32.52 23.99 -10.77
N THR A 82 32.32 23.63 -9.50
CA THR A 82 33.28 23.96 -8.42
C THR A 82 34.53 23.07 -8.46
N LEU A 83 34.44 21.85 -9.00
CA LEU A 83 35.58 20.94 -9.16
C LEU A 83 36.39 21.19 -10.45
N VAL A 84 35.74 21.58 -11.55
CA VAL A 84 36.35 21.69 -12.89
C VAL A 84 36.48 23.14 -13.37
N GLY A 85 35.70 24.08 -12.83
CA GLY A 85 35.59 25.46 -13.34
C GLY A 85 36.10 26.57 -12.42
N GLY A 86 36.52 26.29 -11.18
CA GLY A 86 36.91 27.36 -10.26
C GLY A 86 37.91 26.92 -9.19
N GLY A 87 39.20 27.17 -9.43
CA GLY A 87 40.19 27.54 -8.41
C GLY A 87 40.40 26.65 -7.17
N GLY A 88 39.80 25.47 -7.11
CA GLY A 88 39.91 24.55 -5.98
C GLY A 88 41.04 23.55 -6.18
N LEU A 89 42.29 24.03 -6.19
CA LEU A 89 43.34 23.18 -5.65
C LEU A 89 42.90 22.86 -4.22
N VAL A 90 42.37 21.65 -4.01
CA VAL A 90 42.58 20.96 -2.75
C VAL A 90 44.09 20.77 -2.67
N THR A 91 44.78 21.84 -2.28
CA THR A 91 46.14 21.76 -1.77
C THR A 91 45.98 20.97 -0.48
N LEU A 92 46.04 19.65 -0.60
CA LEU A 92 46.46 18.80 0.49
C LEU A 92 47.76 19.44 0.98
N ALA A 93 47.68 20.20 2.07
CA ALA A 93 48.82 20.84 2.70
C ALA A 93 49.65 19.73 3.35
N ILE A 94 50.38 18.98 2.52
CA ILE A 94 51.44 18.11 2.98
C ILE A 94 52.51 19.06 3.50
N LYS A 95 52.52 19.26 4.82
CA LYS A 95 53.52 20.03 5.54
C LYS A 95 54.87 19.36 5.32
N THR A 96 55.59 19.78 4.28
CA THR A 96 56.96 19.36 4.03
C THR A 96 57.85 19.89 5.15
N PRO A 97 58.61 19.03 5.86
CA PRO A 97 59.45 19.46 6.97
C PRO A 97 60.58 20.37 6.46
N LYS A 98 60.74 21.52 7.12
CA LYS A 98 61.76 22.54 6.84
C LYS A 98 63.16 21.93 7.08
N SER A 99 63.86 21.59 6.00
CA SER A 99 65.28 21.20 6.05
C SER A 99 66.13 22.44 6.29
N ASP A 100 66.53 22.63 7.55
CA ASP A 100 67.41 23.72 7.97
C ASP A 100 68.87 23.35 7.63
N ARG A 101 69.30 23.69 6.41
CA ARG A 101 70.67 23.46 5.94
C ARG A 101 71.56 24.59 6.44
N LYS A 102 72.16 24.41 7.63
CA LYS A 102 73.24 25.26 8.14
C LYS A 102 74.37 25.35 7.11
N SER A 103 74.60 26.56 6.61
CA SER A 103 75.73 26.93 5.76
C SER A 103 76.98 27.06 6.62
N THR A 104 77.86 26.05 6.54
CA THR A 104 79.21 26.09 7.07
C THR A 104 80.10 26.83 6.06
N LYS A 105 80.36 28.12 6.30
CA LYS A 105 81.38 28.88 5.56
C LYS A 105 82.77 28.37 5.95
N ARG A 106 83.56 28.00 4.94
CA ARG A 106 85.02 27.99 4.98
C ARG A 106 85.53 29.39 4.69
#